data_AF-A0A545AX32-F1
#
_entry.id   AF-A0A545AX32-F1
#
_cell.length_a   1.000
_cell.length_b   1.000
_cell.length_c   1.000
_cell.angle_alpha   90.00
_cell.angle_beta   90.00
_cell.angle_gamma   90.00
#
_symmetry.space_group_name_H-M   'P 1'
#
loop_
_entity.id
_entity.type
_entity.pdbx_description
1 polymer ?
#
loop_
_entity_poly.entity_id
_entity_poly.type
_entity_poly.pdbx_seq_one_letter_code
_entity_poly.pdbx_strand_id
1 'polypeptide(L)'
;MTAGLAFEYIDSAVAGGSCIVSAESATVVALVKEAVKAGHSATFYVSHLQYSAIRAWYWTPERRVESGLEEVGADEKMRIEARFGIRIDGFCNSNRINCSNCGHMYGAFEFIQQGIREHGPKMIESVFRSADSAVVKVNPRSAALCPECGHDVSSNHEGAAPTPNVIGGRGPGKHYYEFFNYGCCILSF
;
A
#
# COMPACT_ATOMS: atom_id res chain seq x y z
N MET A 1 3.47 32.59 6.23
CA MET A 1 2.52 32.18 7.29
C MET A 1 2.26 30.65 7.22
N THR A 2 3.31 29.83 7.23
CA THR A 2 3.20 28.36 6.99
C THR A 2 3.71 27.51 8.15
N ALA A 3 4.53 28.06 9.06
CA ALA A 3 5.06 27.32 10.19
C ALA A 3 3.98 26.96 11.25
N GLY A 4 2.97 27.82 11.44
CA GLY A 4 1.90 27.56 12.42
C GLY A 4 1.06 26.33 12.09
N LEU A 5 0.71 26.16 10.81
CA LEU A 5 -0.06 25.00 10.34
C LEU A 5 0.73 23.69 10.47
N ALA A 6 2.05 23.72 10.28
CA ALA A 6 2.88 22.51 10.37
C ALA A 6 2.91 21.93 11.79
N PHE A 7 3.01 22.78 12.83
CA PHE A 7 2.99 22.32 14.21
C PHE A 7 1.62 21.82 14.65
N GLU A 8 0.52 22.42 14.18
CA GLU A 8 -0.83 21.92 14.46
C GLU A 8 -1.07 20.50 13.92
N TYR A 9 -0.55 20.18 12.72
CA TYR A 9 -0.62 18.82 12.18
C TYR A 9 0.25 17.83 12.97
N ILE A 10 1.44 18.26 13.40
CA ILE A 10 2.32 17.47 14.27
C ILE A 10 1.63 17.18 15.59
N ASP A 11 1.09 18.21 16.25
CA ASP A 11 0.39 18.09 17.54
C ASP A 11 -0.83 17.19 17.42
N SER A 12 -1.62 17.33 16.36
CA SER A 12 -2.78 16.47 16.11
C SER A 12 -2.38 15.02 15.90
N ALA A 13 -1.31 14.75 15.14
CA ALA A 13 -0.84 13.39 14.90
C ALA A 13 -0.31 12.74 16.17
N VAL A 14 0.47 13.50 16.97
CA VAL A 14 0.98 13.04 18.27
C VAL A 14 -0.15 12.82 19.28
N ALA A 15 -1.12 13.74 19.37
CA ALA A 15 -2.30 13.58 20.21
C ALA A 15 -3.15 12.35 19.82
N GLY A 16 -3.15 12.00 18.54
CA GLY A 16 -3.76 10.77 18.02
C GLY A 16 -2.95 9.49 18.28
N GLY A 17 -1.83 9.57 19.01
CA GLY A 17 -0.96 8.43 19.35
C GLY A 17 0.05 8.06 18.27
N SER A 18 0.22 8.89 17.23
CA SER A 18 1.25 8.67 16.22
C SER A 18 2.61 9.15 16.70
N CYS A 19 3.68 8.43 16.34
CA CYS A 19 5.05 8.90 16.56
C CYS A 19 5.55 9.61 15.30
N ILE A 20 6.13 10.81 15.47
CA ILE A 20 6.77 11.55 14.39
C ILE A 20 8.29 11.46 14.58
N VAL A 21 8.98 10.96 13.56
CA VAL A 21 10.43 10.81 13.57
C VAL A 21 11.03 11.75 12.52
N SER A 22 11.85 12.69 12.97
CA SER A 22 12.72 13.50 12.09
C SER A 22 14.13 12.97 12.17
N ALA A 23 14.64 12.42 11.07
CA ALA A 23 15.95 11.79 11.01
C ALA A 23 16.52 11.89 9.59
N GLU A 24 17.83 11.64 9.46
CA GLU A 24 18.48 11.52 8.16
C GLU A 24 17.86 10.36 7.34
N SER A 25 17.89 10.49 6.02
CA SER A 25 17.27 9.52 5.10
C SER A 25 17.76 8.09 5.30
N ALA A 26 19.05 7.88 5.60
CA ALA A 26 19.59 6.55 5.85
C ALA A 26 18.95 5.88 7.08
N THR A 27 18.71 6.64 8.15
CA THR A 27 18.05 6.17 9.37
C THR A 27 16.59 5.80 9.10
N VAL A 28 15.84 6.64 8.37
CA VAL A 28 14.45 6.33 7.99
C VAL A 28 14.38 5.03 7.17
N VAL A 29 15.26 4.87 6.18
CA VAL A 29 15.32 3.64 5.38
C VAL A 29 15.68 2.43 6.24
N ALA A 30 16.58 2.57 7.21
CA ALA A 30 16.95 1.48 8.13
C ALA A 30 15.76 1.06 9.02
N LEU A 31 14.97 2.01 9.53
CA LEU A 31 13.76 1.73 10.31
C LEU A 31 12.73 0.93 9.48
N VAL A 32 12.52 1.30 8.22
CA VAL A 32 11.62 0.56 7.31
C VAL A 32 12.13 -0.87 7.11
N LYS A 33 13.43 -1.04 6.84
CA LYS A 33 14.05 -2.37 6.67
C LYS A 33 13.88 -3.24 7.90
N GLU A 34 14.06 -2.66 9.09
CA GLU A 34 13.91 -3.38 10.34
C GLU A 34 12.45 -3.77 10.61
N ALA A 35 11.51 -2.86 10.40
CA ALA A 35 10.08 -3.16 10.52
C ALA A 35 9.67 -4.32 9.59
N VAL A 36 10.19 -4.35 8.35
CA VAL A 36 9.98 -5.45 7.41
C VAL A 36 10.55 -6.76 7.98
N LYS A 37 11.83 -6.78 8.37
CA LYS A 37 12.52 -8.00 8.86
C LYS A 37 11.91 -8.55 10.14
N ALA A 38 11.51 -7.68 11.06
CA ALA A 38 10.92 -8.04 12.34
C ALA A 38 9.43 -8.40 12.26
N GLY A 39 8.81 -8.29 11.07
CA GLY A 39 7.38 -8.56 10.90
C GLY A 39 6.48 -7.52 11.60
N HIS A 40 7.00 -6.32 11.89
CA HIS A 40 6.26 -5.27 12.57
C HIS A 40 5.36 -4.50 11.59
N SER A 41 4.12 -4.24 12.00
CA SER A 41 3.19 -3.40 11.28
C SER A 41 3.54 -1.92 11.51
N ALA A 42 3.80 -1.17 10.46
CA ALA A 42 4.11 0.26 10.54
C ALA A 42 3.67 1.01 9.27
N THR A 43 3.35 2.29 9.40
CA THR A 43 3.12 3.18 8.25
C THR A 43 4.12 4.32 8.30
N PHE A 44 4.87 4.51 7.22
CA PHE A 44 5.87 5.56 7.10
C PHE A 44 5.44 6.56 6.04
N TYR A 45 5.42 7.84 6.40
CA TYR A 45 5.29 8.96 5.47
C TYR A 45 6.71 9.44 5.17
N VAL A 46 7.17 9.23 3.94
CA VAL A 46 8.58 9.39 3.54
C VAL A 46 8.69 10.30 2.33
N SER A 47 9.86 10.89 2.09
CA SER A 47 10.11 11.63 0.86
C SER A 47 10.25 10.69 -0.35
N HIS A 48 10.11 11.21 -1.58
CA HIS A 48 10.36 10.43 -2.81
C HIS A 48 11.76 9.80 -2.86
N LEU A 49 12.78 10.47 -2.31
CA LEU A 49 14.14 9.94 -2.27
C LEU A 49 14.23 8.72 -1.35
N GLN A 50 13.64 8.81 -0.15
CA GLN A 50 13.57 7.71 0.80
C GLN A 50 12.77 6.55 0.22
N TYR A 51 11.61 6.84 -0.39
CA TYR A 51 10.78 5.85 -1.08
C TYR A 51 11.54 5.12 -2.19
N SER A 52 12.29 5.85 -3.02
CA SER A 52 13.09 5.27 -4.10
C SER A 52 14.17 4.31 -3.56
N ALA A 53 14.82 4.67 -2.45
CA ALA A 53 15.81 3.82 -1.80
C ALA A 53 15.18 2.56 -1.18
N ILE A 54 14.01 2.70 -0.54
CA ILE A 54 13.24 1.59 0.02
C ILE A 54 12.82 0.63 -1.11
N ARG A 55 12.28 1.16 -2.20
CA ARG A 55 11.84 0.41 -3.37
C ARG A 55 12.98 -0.38 -4.00
N ALA A 56 14.11 0.29 -4.26
CA ALA A 56 15.29 -0.35 -4.87
C ALA A 56 15.83 -1.50 -4.02
N TRP A 57 15.73 -1.39 -2.69
CA TRP A 57 16.12 -2.47 -1.79
C TRP A 57 15.09 -3.61 -1.74
N TYR A 58 13.80 -3.29 -1.67
CA TYR A 58 12.76 -4.28 -1.42
C TYR A 58 12.35 -5.02 -2.71
N TRP A 59 12.19 -4.32 -3.82
CA TRP A 59 11.65 -4.88 -5.06
C TRP A 59 12.75 -5.34 -6.03
N THR A 60 13.38 -6.48 -5.72
CA THR A 60 14.28 -7.15 -6.66
C THR A 60 13.48 -7.80 -7.80
N PRO A 61 14.11 -8.05 -8.97
CA PRO A 61 13.45 -8.75 -10.07
C PRO A 61 12.81 -10.08 -9.64
N GLU A 62 13.50 -10.85 -8.80
CA GLU A 62 13.04 -12.15 -8.29
C GLU A 62 11.77 -11.96 -7.44
N ARG A 63 11.78 -10.99 -6.51
CA ARG A 63 10.61 -10.70 -5.68
C ARG A 63 9.40 -10.24 -6.49
N ARG A 64 9.62 -9.48 -7.58
CA ARG A 64 8.52 -9.07 -8.48
C ARG A 64 7.87 -10.30 -9.12
N VAL A 65 8.68 -11.22 -9.64
CA VAL A 65 8.19 -12.50 -10.21
C VAL A 65 7.46 -13.33 -9.16
N GLU A 66 8.05 -13.51 -7.97
CA GLU A 66 7.44 -14.27 -6.86
C GLU A 66 6.10 -13.67 -6.39
N SER A 67 5.98 -12.34 -6.43
CA SER A 67 4.78 -11.63 -5.96
C SER A 67 3.60 -11.68 -6.94
N GLY A 68 3.82 -12.09 -8.19
CA GLY A 68 2.80 -12.02 -9.24
C GLY A 68 2.32 -10.60 -9.53
N LEU A 69 3.16 -9.59 -9.24
CA LEU A 69 2.87 -8.20 -9.56
C LEU A 69 2.95 -7.99 -11.07
N GLU A 70 1.84 -7.54 -11.65
CA GLU A 70 1.75 -7.20 -13.07
C GLU A 70 1.42 -5.71 -13.21
N GLU A 71 1.84 -5.12 -14.33
CA GLU A 71 1.48 -3.74 -14.62
C GLU A 71 -0.05 -3.61 -14.83
N VAL A 72 -0.65 -2.61 -14.20
CA VAL A 72 -2.06 -2.29 -14.40
C VAL A 72 -2.25 -1.71 -15.80
N GLY A 73 -3.01 -2.45 -16.63
CA GLY A 73 -3.29 -2.10 -18.01
C GLY A 73 -4.06 -0.77 -18.18
N ALA A 74 -3.97 -0.20 -19.38
CA ALA A 74 -4.58 1.09 -19.71
C ALA A 74 -6.11 1.11 -19.47
N ASP A 75 -6.80 0.03 -19.84
CA ASP A 75 -8.26 -0.08 -19.68
C ASP A 75 -8.68 0.00 -18.20
N GLU A 76 -7.90 -0.60 -17.30
CA GLU A 76 -8.19 -0.55 -15.88
C GLU A 76 -7.86 0.83 -15.29
N LYS A 77 -6.74 1.45 -15.70
CA LYS A 77 -6.42 2.83 -15.32
C LYS A 77 -7.55 3.78 -15.75
N MET A 78 -8.08 3.64 -16.97
CA MET A 78 -9.23 4.41 -17.45
C MET A 78 -10.50 4.14 -16.64
N ARG A 79 -10.77 2.88 -16.27
CA ARG A 79 -11.92 2.55 -15.40
C ARG A 79 -11.80 3.17 -14.02
N ILE A 80 -10.61 3.17 -13.42
CA ILE A 80 -10.32 3.80 -12.12
C ILE A 80 -10.56 5.31 -12.22
N GLU A 81 -10.04 5.96 -13.25
CA GLU A 81 -10.22 7.40 -13.47
C GLU A 81 -11.70 7.75 -13.68
N ALA A 82 -12.40 7.01 -14.55
CA ALA A 82 -13.81 7.25 -14.84
C ALA A 82 -14.71 7.03 -13.61
N ARG A 83 -14.39 6.04 -12.76
CA ARG A 83 -15.24 5.69 -11.62
C ARG A 83 -14.96 6.54 -10.39
N PHE A 84 -13.69 6.85 -10.13
CA PHE A 84 -13.26 7.44 -8.86
C PHE A 84 -12.66 8.84 -9.02
N GLY A 85 -12.46 9.33 -10.24
CA GLY A 85 -11.76 10.60 -10.51
C GLY A 85 -10.26 10.53 -10.14
N ILE A 86 -9.72 9.33 -9.96
CA ILE A 86 -8.32 9.09 -9.61
C ILE A 86 -7.59 8.76 -10.90
N ARG A 87 -6.83 9.72 -11.41
CA ARG A 87 -5.89 9.48 -12.49
C ARG A 87 -4.73 8.66 -11.95
N ILE A 88 -4.30 7.64 -12.69
CA ILE A 88 -3.08 6.86 -12.41
C ILE A 88 -2.05 7.13 -13.50
N ASP A 89 -1.13 8.03 -13.21
CA ASP A 89 0.04 8.34 -14.03
C ASP A 89 1.19 7.38 -13.69
N GLY A 90 2.01 7.04 -14.68
CA GLY A 90 3.23 6.26 -14.49
C GLY A 90 3.00 4.77 -14.20
N PHE A 91 4.00 4.17 -13.52
CA PHE A 91 3.99 2.73 -13.22
C PHE A 91 3.01 2.43 -12.08
N CYS A 92 2.18 1.43 -12.29
CA CYS A 92 1.29 0.92 -11.26
C CYS A 92 1.27 -0.59 -11.41
N ASN A 93 1.61 -1.31 -10.34
CA ASN A 93 1.61 -2.76 -10.34
C ASN A 93 0.62 -3.28 -9.31
N SER A 94 -0.11 -4.32 -9.68
CA SER A 94 -1.07 -5.03 -8.83
C SER A 94 -1.03 -6.50 -9.19
N ASN A 95 -1.15 -7.36 -8.19
CA ASN A 95 -1.49 -8.75 -8.47
C ASN A 95 -3.00 -8.90 -8.69
N ARG A 96 -3.38 -10.03 -9.31
CA ARG A 96 -4.77 -10.41 -9.60
C ARG A 96 -5.12 -11.64 -8.79
N ILE A 97 -6.14 -11.53 -7.94
CA ILE A 97 -6.52 -12.63 -7.04
C ILE A 97 -7.99 -12.94 -7.25
N ASN A 98 -8.27 -14.16 -7.68
CA ASN A 98 -9.64 -14.64 -7.80
C ASN A 98 -10.18 -14.96 -6.41
N CYS A 99 -11.38 -14.47 -6.11
CA CYS A 99 -12.09 -14.83 -4.90
C CYS A 99 -12.45 -16.32 -4.94
N SER A 100 -11.95 -17.11 -3.99
CA SER A 100 -12.28 -18.54 -3.87
C SER A 100 -13.77 -18.80 -3.68
N ASN A 101 -14.50 -17.84 -3.09
CA ASN A 101 -15.92 -17.99 -2.79
C ASN A 101 -16.85 -17.69 -3.99
N CYS A 102 -16.56 -16.63 -4.77
CA CYS A 102 -17.47 -16.18 -5.84
C CYS A 102 -16.82 -16.02 -7.23
N GLY A 103 -15.51 -16.26 -7.34
CA GLY A 103 -14.76 -16.12 -8.59
C GLY A 103 -14.44 -14.69 -9.00
N HIS A 104 -14.98 -13.67 -8.33
CA HIS A 104 -14.69 -12.26 -8.64
C HIS A 104 -13.19 -11.96 -8.51
N MET A 105 -12.63 -11.28 -9.51
CA MET A 105 -11.22 -10.89 -9.52
C MET A 105 -11.01 -9.64 -8.67
N TYR A 106 -10.05 -9.70 -7.74
CA TYR A 106 -9.60 -8.59 -6.93
C TYR A 106 -8.25 -8.09 -7.43
N GLY A 107 -8.15 -6.80 -7.77
CA GLY A 107 -6.90 -6.16 -8.17
C GLY A 107 -6.86 -4.67 -7.83
N ALA A 108 -6.25 -3.85 -8.69
CA ALA A 108 -6.04 -2.42 -8.40
C ALA A 108 -7.35 -1.63 -8.28
N PHE A 109 -8.31 -1.91 -9.16
CA PHE A 109 -9.63 -1.28 -9.09
C PHE A 109 -10.34 -1.57 -7.78
N GLU A 110 -10.43 -2.85 -7.38
CA GLU A 110 -11.10 -3.27 -6.16
C GLU A 110 -10.38 -2.77 -4.90
N PHE A 111 -9.05 -2.70 -4.93
CA PHE A 111 -8.24 -2.11 -3.86
C PHE A 111 -8.56 -0.63 -3.66
N ILE A 112 -8.60 0.15 -4.74
CA ILE A 112 -8.96 1.58 -4.65
C ILE A 112 -10.40 1.73 -4.18
N GLN A 113 -11.32 0.89 -4.68
CA GLN A 113 -12.71 0.88 -4.25
C GLN A 113 -12.83 0.60 -2.75
N GLN A 114 -12.07 -0.37 -2.22
CA GLN A 114 -12.04 -0.66 -0.80
C GLN A 114 -11.45 0.51 0.00
N GLY A 115 -10.33 1.07 -0.43
CA GLY A 115 -9.73 2.25 0.22
C GLY A 115 -10.69 3.43 0.30
N ILE A 116 -11.46 3.70 -0.75
CA ILE A 116 -12.48 4.76 -0.75
C ILE A 116 -13.61 4.45 0.22
N ARG A 117 -14.05 3.19 0.30
CA ARG A 117 -15.09 2.76 1.24
C ARG A 117 -14.64 2.90 2.70
N GLU A 118 -13.38 2.58 3.00
CA GLU A 118 -12.85 2.56 4.37
C GLU A 118 -12.38 3.93 4.87
N HIS A 119 -11.79 4.74 3.98
CA HIS A 119 -11.11 5.97 4.36
C HIS A 119 -11.78 7.22 3.78
N GLY A 120 -12.78 7.04 2.92
CA GLY A 120 -13.43 8.12 2.20
C GLY A 120 -12.65 8.59 0.97
N PRO A 121 -13.33 9.15 -0.04
CA PRO A 121 -12.73 9.52 -1.31
C PRO A 121 -11.67 10.61 -1.17
N LYS A 122 -11.86 11.58 -0.28
CA LYS A 122 -10.92 12.70 -0.06
C LYS A 122 -9.57 12.22 0.47
N MET A 123 -9.56 11.23 1.36
CA MET A 123 -8.31 10.71 1.92
C MET A 123 -7.52 9.98 0.85
N ILE A 124 -8.19 9.13 0.07
CA ILE A 124 -7.55 8.44 -1.06
C ILE A 124 -7.03 9.45 -2.08
N GLU A 125 -7.87 10.39 -2.52
CA GLU A 125 -7.47 11.46 -3.44
C GLU A 125 -6.24 12.24 -2.93
N SER A 126 -6.15 12.50 -1.61
CA SER A 126 -4.99 13.20 -1.03
C SER A 126 -3.68 12.39 -1.14
N VAL A 127 -3.75 11.07 -0.98
CA VAL A 127 -2.59 10.17 -1.19
C VAL A 127 -2.19 10.22 -2.66
N PHE A 128 -3.15 10.18 -3.58
CA PHE A 128 -2.93 10.28 -5.02
C PHE A 128 -2.55 11.70 -5.51
N ARG A 129 -2.58 12.73 -4.65
CA ARG A 129 -2.15 14.09 -5.01
C ARG A 129 -0.84 14.50 -4.36
N SER A 130 -0.30 13.68 -3.48
CA SER A 130 0.95 13.97 -2.79
C SER A 130 2.12 13.95 -3.79
N ALA A 131 2.63 15.14 -4.11
CA ALA A 131 3.74 15.32 -5.06
C ALA A 131 5.13 15.18 -4.43
N ASP A 132 5.24 15.36 -3.11
CA ASP A 132 6.53 15.40 -2.39
C ASP A 132 6.71 14.26 -1.39
N SER A 133 5.63 13.52 -1.09
CA SER A 133 5.62 12.48 -0.07
C SER A 133 5.00 11.17 -0.57
N ALA A 134 5.44 10.09 0.06
CA ALA A 134 5.06 8.72 -0.21
C ALA A 134 4.65 8.03 1.10
N VAL A 135 3.68 7.12 1.01
CA VAL A 135 3.20 6.29 2.11
C VAL A 135 3.70 4.86 1.92
N VAL A 136 4.56 4.41 2.82
CA VAL A 136 5.04 3.02 2.87
C VAL A 136 4.33 2.30 4.01
N LYS A 137 3.44 1.37 3.69
CA LYS A 137 2.82 0.48 4.67
C LYS A 137 3.64 -0.80 4.76
N VAL A 138 4.17 -1.08 5.95
CA VAL A 138 4.92 -2.29 6.27
C VAL A 138 4.02 -3.24 7.06
N ASN A 139 3.92 -4.51 6.65
CA ASN A 139 3.10 -5.54 7.30
C ASN A 139 1.69 -5.06 7.71
N PRO A 140 0.93 -4.38 6.85
CA PRO A 140 -0.37 -3.84 7.23
C PRO A 140 -1.36 -4.96 7.55
N ARG A 141 -2.19 -4.73 8.57
CA ARG A 141 -3.21 -5.68 9.04
C ARG A 141 -4.57 -5.52 8.38
N SER A 142 -4.59 -5.03 7.14
CA SER A 142 -5.83 -4.77 6.41
C SER A 142 -6.19 -6.00 5.59
N ALA A 143 -7.40 -6.51 5.78
CA ALA A 143 -7.94 -7.60 4.96
C ALA A 143 -8.25 -7.07 3.55
N ALA A 144 -7.98 -7.86 2.52
CA ALA A 144 -8.44 -7.56 1.17
C ALA A 144 -9.81 -8.22 0.99
N LEU A 145 -10.88 -7.43 0.92
CA LEU A 145 -12.24 -7.93 0.95
C LEU A 145 -12.85 -7.93 -0.44
N CYS A 146 -13.32 -9.10 -0.90
CA CYS A 146 -14.04 -9.21 -2.16
C CYS A 146 -15.24 -8.26 -2.15
N PRO A 147 -15.39 -7.36 -3.14
CA PRO A 147 -16.48 -6.40 -3.14
C PRO A 147 -17.86 -7.04 -3.33
N GLU A 148 -17.93 -8.23 -3.94
CA GLU A 148 -19.19 -8.92 -4.24
C GLU A 148 -19.72 -9.75 -3.06
N CYS A 149 -18.84 -10.44 -2.33
CA CYS A 149 -19.27 -11.37 -1.28
C CYS A 149 -18.67 -11.10 0.11
N GLY A 150 -17.77 -10.11 0.23
CA GLY A 150 -17.12 -9.76 1.51
C GLY A 150 -16.06 -10.76 1.98
N HIS A 151 -15.80 -11.84 1.24
CA HIS A 151 -14.78 -12.83 1.58
C HIS A 151 -13.38 -12.22 1.57
N ASP A 152 -12.56 -12.56 2.56
CA ASP A 152 -11.17 -12.14 2.62
C ASP A 152 -10.34 -12.89 1.56
N VAL A 153 -10.03 -12.19 0.47
CA VAL A 153 -9.28 -12.75 -0.65
C VAL A 153 -7.78 -12.90 -0.33
N SER A 154 -7.30 -12.44 0.82
CA SER A 154 -5.94 -12.73 1.30
C SER A 154 -5.80 -14.13 1.92
N SER A 155 -6.92 -14.82 2.15
CA SER A 155 -6.97 -16.15 2.79
C SER A 155 -6.99 -17.36 1.83
N ASN A 156 -6.91 -17.13 0.50
CA ASN A 156 -7.26 -18.13 -0.53
C ASN A 156 -6.21 -19.24 -0.83
N HIS A 157 -5.36 -19.64 0.11
CA HIS A 157 -4.47 -20.82 -0.11
C HIS A 157 -4.53 -21.82 1.04
N GLU A 158 -4.95 -23.05 0.72
CA GLU A 158 -4.96 -24.22 1.60
C GLU A 158 -3.54 -24.58 2.06
N GLY A 159 -3.35 -24.76 3.37
CA GLY A 159 -2.16 -25.40 3.95
C GLY A 159 -1.21 -24.50 4.75
N ALA A 160 -1.41 -23.17 4.77
CA ALA A 160 -0.74 -22.32 5.76
C ALA A 160 -1.68 -22.12 6.95
N ALA A 161 -1.17 -22.31 8.18
CA ALA A 161 -1.92 -21.92 9.38
C ALA A 161 -2.41 -20.47 9.23
N PRO A 162 -3.63 -20.13 9.68
CA PRO A 162 -4.15 -18.78 9.56
C PRO A 162 -3.24 -17.86 10.39
N THR A 163 -2.26 -17.23 9.77
CA THR A 163 -1.65 -16.05 10.35
C THR A 163 -2.68 -14.96 10.13
N PRO A 164 -3.26 -14.38 11.19
CA PRO A 164 -4.09 -13.21 11.00
C PRO A 164 -3.17 -12.19 10.37
N ASN A 165 -3.57 -11.65 9.21
CA ASN A 165 -2.95 -10.51 8.53
C ASN A 165 -1.78 -10.84 7.58
N VAL A 166 -1.83 -10.28 6.36
CA VAL A 166 -0.87 -9.26 5.85
C VAL A 166 -0.96 -9.12 4.32
N ILE A 167 -1.19 -7.90 3.83
CA ILE A 167 -0.85 -7.51 2.45
C ILE A 167 0.70 -7.43 2.37
N GLY A 168 1.34 -8.37 1.65
CA GLY A 168 2.68 -8.23 1.07
C GLY A 168 3.85 -9.12 1.55
N GLY A 169 3.63 -10.20 2.28
CA GLY A 169 4.73 -11.06 2.77
C GLY A 169 5.23 -12.15 1.79
N ARG A 170 6.26 -12.94 2.15
CA ARG A 170 6.66 -14.13 1.37
C ARG A 170 5.71 -15.28 1.64
N GLY A 171 5.04 -15.74 0.60
CA GLY A 171 4.12 -16.88 0.65
C GLY A 171 3.03 -16.75 -0.43
N PRO A 172 2.51 -17.88 -0.95
CA PRO A 172 1.38 -17.85 -1.87
C PRO A 172 0.15 -17.22 -1.19
N GLY A 173 -0.59 -16.36 -1.91
CA GLY A 173 -1.83 -15.73 -1.41
C GLY A 173 -1.75 -14.30 -0.89
N LYS A 174 -0.59 -13.66 -0.99
CA LYS A 174 -0.36 -12.34 -0.41
C LYS A 174 -0.62 -11.24 -1.45
N HIS A 175 -1.31 -10.18 -1.03
CA HIS A 175 -1.67 -9.03 -1.88
C HIS A 175 -0.50 -8.06 -1.98
N TYR A 176 -0.25 -7.47 -3.15
CA TYR A 176 0.80 -6.49 -3.33
C TYR A 176 0.32 -5.35 -4.22
N TYR A 177 0.64 -4.13 -3.82
CA TYR A 177 0.32 -2.91 -4.57
C TYR A 177 1.52 -1.98 -4.58
N GLU A 178 1.88 -1.53 -5.78
CA GLU A 178 2.88 -0.49 -6.00
C GLU A 178 2.27 0.60 -6.89
N PHE A 179 2.02 1.78 -6.32
CA PHE A 179 1.56 2.96 -7.06
C PHE A 179 2.71 3.97 -7.14
N PHE A 180 3.41 4.02 -8.29
CA PHE A 180 4.72 4.68 -8.43
C PHE A 180 4.66 6.21 -8.34
N ASN A 181 3.69 6.86 -9.00
CA ASN A 181 3.55 8.32 -8.98
C ASN A 181 2.80 8.85 -7.75
N TYR A 182 2.29 7.96 -6.90
CA TYR A 182 1.43 8.31 -5.75
C TYR A 182 2.04 7.88 -4.42
N GLY A 183 3.28 7.35 -4.48
CA GLY A 183 4.06 7.02 -3.32
C GLY A 183 3.48 5.94 -2.41
N CYS A 184 2.49 5.14 -2.85
CA CYS A 184 1.93 4.08 -2.02
C CYS A 184 2.59 2.73 -2.35
N CYS A 185 3.39 2.22 -1.43
CA CYS A 185 3.89 0.83 -1.47
C CYS A 185 3.40 0.05 -0.26
N ILE A 186 3.03 -1.19 -0.51
CA ILE A 186 2.85 -2.17 0.56
C ILE A 186 4.02 -3.15 0.53
N LEU A 187 4.78 -3.18 1.62
CA LEU A 187 5.97 -4.01 1.81
C LEU A 187 5.71 -4.98 2.94
N SER A 188 6.14 -6.23 2.82
CA SER A 188 5.98 -7.20 3.91
C SER A 188 6.94 -8.40 3.80
N PHE A 189 6.96 -9.27 4.81
CA PHE A 189 7.90 -10.41 4.88
C PHE A 189 7.24 -11.78 4.87
#